data_AF-A0A381PXD5-F1
#
_entry.id   AF-A0A381PXD5-F1
#
_cell.length_a   1.000
_cell.length_b   1.000
_cell.length_c   1.000
_cell.angle_alpha   90.00
_cell.angle_beta   90.00
_cell.angle_gamma   90.00
#
_symmetry.space_group_name_H-M   'P 1'
#
loop_
_entity.id
_entity.type
_entity.pdbx_description
1 polymer ?
#
loop_
_entity_poly.entity_id
_entity_poly.type
_entity_poly.pdbx_seq_one_letter_code
_entity_poly.pdbx_strand_id
1 'polypeptide(L)'
;VDELQCPACGERDGLLGHRRGDLIDVTCEACGQQWVRDPNAIPDCDRCGGADMEGAVKAIVEKSRGSQLSIVATQVVYLCRSCDERVLASYRVGRSPLMPDQLPTE
;
A
#
# COMPACT_ATOMS: atom_id res chain seq x y z
N VAL A 1 4.68 4.53 -3.44
CA VAL A 1 4.42 3.23 -4.08
C VAL A 1 5.72 2.47 -3.96
N ASP A 2 5.73 1.36 -3.24
CA ASP A 2 6.96 0.57 -3.13
C ASP A 2 7.23 -0.05 -4.50
N GLU A 3 8.34 0.33 -5.12
CA GLU A 3 8.69 -0.03 -6.49
C GLU A 3 9.23 -1.46 -6.48
N LEU A 4 8.62 -2.37 -7.25
CA LEU A 4 9.02 -3.78 -7.26
C LEU A 4 10.42 -3.92 -7.85
N GLN A 5 11.32 -4.58 -7.13
CA GLN A 5 12.69 -4.84 -7.57
C GLN A 5 13.12 -6.29 -7.30
N CYS A 6 14.04 -6.79 -8.11
CA CYS A 6 14.64 -8.10 -7.93
C CYS A 6 15.44 -8.14 -6.62
N PRO A 7 15.17 -9.10 -5.72
CA PRO A 7 15.86 -9.17 -4.42
C PRO A 7 17.34 -9.57 -4.53
N ALA A 8 17.77 -10.10 -5.68
CA ALA A 8 19.15 -10.55 -5.91
C ALA A 8 20.03 -9.48 -6.58
N CYS A 9 19.53 -8.81 -7.62
CA CYS A 9 20.33 -7.88 -8.43
C CYS A 9 19.79 -6.45 -8.48
N GLY A 10 18.61 -6.17 -7.92
CA GLY A 10 18.00 -4.83 -7.92
C GLY A 10 17.35 -4.40 -9.24
N GLU A 11 17.25 -5.27 -10.25
CA GLU A 11 16.51 -5.03 -11.51
C GLU A 11 15.06 -4.65 -11.24
N ARG A 12 14.52 -3.67 -11.97
CA ARG A 12 13.17 -3.09 -11.75
C ARG A 12 12.24 -3.28 -12.92
N ASP A 13 12.78 -3.31 -14.13
CA ASP A 13 11.98 -3.31 -15.35
C ASP A 13 11.84 -4.73 -15.91
N GLY A 14 12.94 -5.47 -15.96
CA GLY A 14 13.02 -6.84 -16.51
C GLY A 14 12.44 -7.91 -15.58
N LEU A 15 11.18 -7.75 -15.15
CA LEU A 15 10.48 -8.64 -14.22
C LEU A 15 9.26 -9.29 -14.89
N LEU A 16 9.32 -10.61 -15.08
CA LEU A 16 8.23 -11.37 -15.67
C LEU A 16 7.37 -12.02 -14.58
N GLY A 17 6.10 -11.64 -14.52
CA GLY A 17 5.12 -12.19 -13.59
C GLY A 17 4.23 -13.27 -14.21
N HIS A 18 4.11 -14.43 -13.56
CA HIS A 18 3.17 -15.48 -13.89
C HIS A 18 2.19 -15.70 -12.74
N ARG A 19 0.88 -15.57 -12.99
CA ARG A 19 -0.13 -15.82 -11.96
C ARG A 19 -0.24 -17.31 -11.67
N ARG A 20 -0.20 -17.66 -10.38
CA ARG A 20 -0.39 -19.01 -9.86
C ARG A 20 -1.44 -18.98 -8.75
N GLY A 21 -2.70 -19.10 -9.14
CA GLY A 21 -3.82 -18.89 -8.22
C GLY A 21 -3.84 -17.44 -7.71
N ASP A 22 -3.82 -17.27 -6.39
CA ASP A 22 -3.77 -15.95 -5.73
C ASP A 22 -2.35 -15.37 -5.64
N LEU A 23 -1.33 -16.17 -5.97
CA LEU A 23 0.07 -15.77 -5.92
C LEU A 23 0.59 -15.38 -7.29
N ILE A 24 1.72 -14.68 -7.31
CA ILE A 24 2.45 -14.29 -8.52
C ILE A 24 3.87 -14.84 -8.40
N ASP A 25 4.21 -15.77 -9.28
CA ASP A 25 5.60 -16.20 -9.46
C ASP A 25 6.30 -15.13 -10.31
N VAL A 26 7.35 -14.52 -9.78
CA VAL A 26 8.12 -13.47 -10.45
C VAL A 26 9.49 -14.02 -10.83
N THR A 27 9.88 -13.81 -12.09
CA THR A 27 11.21 -14.15 -12.60
C THR A 27 11.91 -12.88 -13.07
N CYS A 28 13.13 -12.64 -12.58
CA CYS A 28 13.99 -11.58 -13.09
C CYS A 28 14.67 -12.04 -14.39
N GLU A 29 14.48 -11.29 -15.47
CA GLU A 29 15.09 -11.59 -16.77
C GLU A 29 16.59 -11.29 -16.81
N ALA A 30 17.08 -10.37 -15.96
CA ALA A 30 18.48 -10.00 -15.91
C ALA A 30 19.38 -11.04 -15.21
N CYS A 31 18.91 -11.67 -14.14
CA CYS A 31 19.72 -12.62 -13.35
C CYS A 31 19.08 -14.00 -13.15
N GLY A 32 17.86 -14.22 -13.64
CA GLY A 32 17.14 -15.49 -13.52
C GLY A 32 16.58 -15.79 -12.14
N GLN A 33 16.69 -14.88 -11.16
CA GLN A 33 16.14 -15.09 -9.81
C GLN A 33 14.63 -15.24 -9.88
N GLN A 34 14.11 -16.24 -9.17
CA GLN A 34 12.68 -16.50 -9.03
C GLN A 34 12.23 -16.29 -7.58
N TRP A 35 11.08 -15.66 -7.38
CA TRP A 35 10.46 -15.53 -6.07
C TRP A 35 8.95 -15.43 -6.19
N VAL A 36 8.26 -15.72 -5.08
CA VAL A 36 6.80 -15.65 -5.02
C VAL A 36 6.40 -14.34 -4.37
N ARG A 37 5.40 -13.67 -4.93
CA ARG A 37 4.74 -12.50 -4.35
C ARG A 37 3.27 -12.82 -4.10
N ASP A 38 2.82 -12.55 -2.88
CA ASP A 38 1.39 -12.52 -2.56
C ASP A 38 0.89 -11.07 -2.67
N PRO A 39 0.01 -10.75 -3.64
CA PRO A 39 -0.56 -9.41 -3.79
C PRO A 39 -1.52 -9.03 -2.64
N ASN A 40 -2.00 -10.01 -1.88
CA ASN A 40 -2.91 -9.82 -0.74
C ASN A 40 -2.17 -9.87 0.61
N ALA A 41 -0.84 -10.01 0.60
CA ALA A 41 -0.06 -9.99 1.83
C ALA A 41 -0.29 -8.70 2.61
N ILE A 42 -0.66 -8.85 3.87
CA ILE A 42 -0.75 -7.77 4.83
C ILE A 42 0.69 -7.50 5.32
N PRO A 43 1.21 -6.27 5.20
CA PRO A 43 2.56 -5.95 5.67
C PRO A 43 2.61 -5.95 7.20
N ASP A 44 3.75 -6.33 7.77
CA ASP A 44 3.99 -6.13 9.20
C ASP A 44 4.14 -4.64 9.52
N CYS A 45 3.97 -4.27 10.79
CA CYS A 45 4.16 -2.89 11.21
C CYS A 45 5.64 -2.48 11.16
N ASP A 46 6.00 -1.51 10.33
CA ASP A 46 7.36 -0.95 10.26
C ASP A 46 7.87 -0.34 11.58
N ARG A 47 6.97 -0.02 12.53
CA ARG A 47 7.33 0.61 13.81
C ARG A 47 7.56 -0.38 14.93
N CYS A 48 6.81 -1.48 14.99
CA CYS A 48 6.89 -2.45 16.10
C CYS A 48 7.14 -3.89 15.65
N GLY A 49 7.19 -4.17 14.34
CA GLY A 49 7.32 -5.50 13.78
C GLY A 49 6.12 -6.41 13.99
N GLY A 50 5.00 -5.88 14.49
CA GLY A 50 3.79 -6.65 14.77
C GLY A 50 2.99 -6.95 13.51
N ALA A 51 2.43 -8.15 13.42
CA ALA A 51 1.57 -8.59 12.32
C ALA A 51 0.08 -8.23 12.53
N ASP A 52 -0.29 -7.64 13.68
CA ASP A 52 -1.67 -7.26 13.99
C ASP A 52 -2.04 -5.92 13.33
N MET A 53 -2.48 -6.03 12.08
CA MET A 53 -2.71 -4.91 11.18
C MET A 53 -4.15 -4.91 10.67
N GLU A 54 -4.73 -3.72 10.55
CA GLU A 54 -6.11 -3.53 10.11
C GLU A 54 -6.14 -2.65 8.85
N GLY A 55 -6.81 -3.14 7.82
CA GLY A 55 -7.02 -2.40 6.58
C GLY A 55 -7.98 -1.22 6.81
N ALA A 56 -7.58 -0.04 6.40
CA ALA A 56 -8.37 1.19 6.40
C ALA A 56 -8.36 1.83 5.01
N VAL A 57 -9.49 2.38 4.60
CA VAL A 57 -9.60 3.11 3.33
C VAL A 57 -9.01 4.50 3.49
N LYS A 58 -8.03 4.87 2.66
CA LYS A 58 -7.45 6.21 2.57
C LYS A 58 -7.87 6.87 1.25
N ALA A 59 -8.34 8.11 1.33
CA ALA A 59 -8.69 8.91 0.18
C ALA A 59 -7.44 9.42 -0.54
N ILE A 60 -7.48 9.40 -1.86
CA ILE A 60 -6.57 10.14 -2.73
C ILE A 60 -7.37 11.33 -3.22
N VAL A 61 -6.90 12.53 -2.89
CA VAL A 61 -7.60 13.77 -3.21
C VAL A 61 -6.77 14.61 -4.16
N GLU A 62 -7.44 15.27 -5.09
CA GLU A 62 -6.84 16.23 -6.00
C GLU A 62 -7.60 17.55 -5.92
N LYS A 63 -6.89 18.63 -6.25
CA LYS A 63 -7.50 19.95 -6.37
C LYS A 63 -8.24 20.02 -7.70
N SER A 64 -9.53 20.37 -7.63
CA SER A 64 -10.35 20.53 -8.83
C SER A 64 -10.27 21.96 -9.35
N ARG A 65 -11.09 22.87 -8.83
CA ARG A 65 -11.09 24.29 -9.21
C ARG A 65 -11.07 25.17 -7.97
N GLY A 66 -10.23 26.21 -7.98
CA GLY A 66 -10.09 27.09 -6.82
C GLY A 66 -9.53 26.33 -5.63
N SER A 67 -10.14 26.48 -4.44
CA SER A 67 -9.75 25.76 -3.22
C SER A 67 -10.49 24.43 -3.02
N GLN A 68 -11.28 23.98 -3.99
CA GLN A 68 -12.05 22.75 -3.86
C GLN A 68 -11.17 21.50 -4.02
N LEU A 69 -11.25 20.61 -3.04
CA LEU A 69 -10.66 19.27 -3.07
C LEU A 69 -11.73 18.24 -3.41
N SER A 70 -11.37 17.27 -4.25
CA SER A 70 -12.23 16.15 -4.60
C SER A 70 -11.50 14.83 -4.36
N ILE A 71 -12.21 13.83 -3.86
CA ILE A 71 -11.69 12.45 -3.80
C ILE A 71 -11.73 11.91 -5.23
N VAL A 72 -10.56 11.59 -5.78
CA VAL A 72 -10.42 11.04 -7.14
C VAL A 72 -10.24 9.52 -7.12
N ALA A 73 -9.72 8.98 -6.01
CA ALA A 73 -9.55 7.55 -5.82
C ALA A 73 -9.51 7.20 -4.32
N THR A 74 -9.53 5.90 -4.04
CA THR A 74 -9.26 5.37 -2.70
C THR A 74 -8.25 4.25 -2.78
N GLN A 75 -7.51 4.06 -1.70
CA GLN A 75 -6.57 2.95 -1.54
C GLN A 75 -6.72 2.33 -0.15
N VAL A 76 -6.40 1.05 -0.02
CA VAL A 76 -6.32 0.41 1.30
C VAL A 76 -4.92 0.67 1.87
N VAL A 77 -4.87 1.15 3.11
CA VAL A 77 -3.65 1.26 3.92
C VAL A 77 -3.80 0.38 5.15
N TYR A 78 -2.69 -0.13 5.67
CA TYR A 78 -2.71 -0.98 6.87
C TYR A 78 -2.25 -0.18 8.08
N LEU A 79 -3.08 -0.19 9.12
CA LEU A 79 -2.83 0.47 10.40
C LEU A 79 -2.52 -0.58 11.47
N CYS A 80 -1.46 -0.36 12.24
CA CYS A 80 -1.10 -1.24 13.33
C CYS A 80 -2.05 -1.03 14.50
N ARG A 81 -2.62 -2.13 15.04
CA ARG A 81 -3.54 -2.03 16.17
C ARG A 81 -2.93 -1.40 17.41
N SER A 82 -1.63 -1.64 17.64
CA SER A 82 -0.90 -1.10 18.79
C SER A 82 -0.40 0.32 18.55
N CYS A 83 0.16 0.61 17.37
CA CYS A 83 0.81 1.90 17.13
C CYS A 83 -0.14 2.98 16.57
N ASP A 84 -1.23 2.61 15.88
CA ASP A 84 -2.19 3.52 15.26
C ASP A 84 -3.54 3.55 16.01
N GLU A 85 -3.58 3.13 17.28
CA GLU A 85 -4.80 2.97 18.08
C GLU A 85 -5.76 4.16 17.97
N ARG A 86 -5.24 5.39 18.11
CA ARG A 86 -6.04 6.63 18.04
C ARG A 86 -6.67 6.86 16.66
N VAL A 87 -5.92 6.55 15.61
CA VAL A 87 -6.38 6.68 14.22
C VAL A 87 -7.43 5.62 13.93
N LEU A 88 -7.19 4.38 14.35
CA LEU A 88 -8.14 3.28 14.24
C LEU A 88 -9.44 3.54 15.00
N ALA A 89 -9.36 4.06 16.23
CA ALA A 89 -10.54 4.43 17.01
C ALA A 89 -11.38 5.47 16.28
N SER A 90 -10.74 6.52 15.75
CA SER A 90 -11.41 7.56 14.96
C SER A 90 -12.03 7.00 13.68
N TYR A 91 -11.31 6.15 12.96
CA TYR A 91 -11.74 5.53 11.70
C TYR A 91 -12.98 4.65 11.88
N ARG A 92 -12.97 3.78 12.91
CA ARG A 92 -14.07 2.86 13.24
C ARG A 92 -15.37 3.60 13.60
N VAL A 93 -15.26 4.76 14.27
CA VAL A 93 -16.42 5.59 14.62
C VAL A 93 -16.90 6.40 13.42
N GLY A 94 -15.98 7.07 12.73
CA GLY A 94 -16.32 8.04 11.67
C GLY A 94 -16.85 7.39 10.38
N ARG A 95 -16.44 6.15 10.07
CA ARG A 95 -16.80 5.42 8.83
C ARG A 95 -16.51 6.18 7.52
N SER A 96 -15.67 7.21 7.58
CA SER A 96 -15.19 7.97 6.43
C SER A 96 -13.76 7.52 6.09
N PRO A 97 -13.35 7.60 4.80
CA PRO A 97 -11.97 7.39 4.43
C PRO A 97 -11.01 8.29 5.21
N LEU A 98 -9.82 7.78 5.53
CA LEU A 98 -8.72 8.57 6.06
C LEU A 98 -8.33 9.63 5.03
N MET A 99 -8.20 10.88 5.45
CA MET A 99 -7.66 11.93 4.60
C MET A 99 -6.14 11.75 4.44
N PRO A 100 -5.55 12.19 3.31
CA PRO A 100 -4.10 12.20 3.17
C PRO A 100 -3.45 13.16 4.17
N ASP A 101 -2.24 12.84 4.61
CA ASP A 101 -1.49 13.61 5.62
C ASP A 101 -1.05 14.98 5.11
N GLN A 102 -0.97 15.11 3.78
CA GLN A 102 -0.69 16.36 3.06
C GLN A 102 -1.83 16.57 2.06
N LEU A 103 -2.47 17.74 2.12
CA LEU A 103 -3.48 18.12 1.13
C LEU A 103 -2.78 18.73 -0.09
N PRO A 104 -3.32 18.51 -1.32
CA PRO A 104 -2.81 19.16 -2.52
C PRO A 104 -2.94 20.67 -2.39
N THR A 105 -1.83 21.39 -2.50
CA THR A 105 -1.81 22.87 -2.40
C THR A 105 -1.81 23.56 -3.75
N GLU A 106 -1.34 22.89 -4.82
CA GLU A 106 -1.23 23.44 -6.18
C GLU A 106 -2.42 23.13 -7.06
#